data_AF-A0A0G0MRH2-F1
#
_entry.id   AF-A0A0G0MRH2-F1
#
_cell.length_a   1.000
_cell.length_b   1.000
_cell.length_c   1.000
_cell.angle_alpha   90.00
_cell.angle_beta   90.00
_cell.angle_gamma   90.00
#
_symmetry.space_group_name_H-M   'P 1'
#
loop_
_entity.id
_entity.type
_entity.pdbx_description
1 polymer ?
#
loop_
_entity_poly.entity_id
_entity_poly.type
_entity_poly.pdbx_seq_one_letter_code
_entity_poly.pdbx_strand_id
1 'polypeptide(L)'
;MNVELNLKVPGKHNISNALAVLTVAKQLKIPDKISIKTLNNFSGTWRRMEFRGKVNGAKIYDDYGHHPTEIKVTLEVAREMLSGHCEESRLAGRRGNLIIGDNNFRSPRASGARDDGKNKLWCIFQPHQYQRTYKLFNQFLTAFDAADKTIILPIYSVAGREKESIKKKVSS
;
A
#
# COMPACT_ATOMS: atom_id res chain seq x y z
N MET A 1 -4.45 14.27 23.33
CA MET A 1 -5.53 14.71 22.41
C MET A 1 -6.17 13.44 21.91
N ASN A 2 -7.42 13.16 22.28
CA ASN A 2 -8.14 12.03 21.72
C ASN A 2 -8.86 12.53 20.46
N VAL A 3 -8.43 12.04 19.30
CA VAL A 3 -9.02 12.38 18.00
C VAL A 3 -9.50 11.09 17.37
N GLU A 4 -10.77 11.01 17.04
CA GLU A 4 -11.36 9.89 16.33
C GLU A 4 -11.38 10.21 14.83
N LEU A 5 -10.64 9.42 14.03
CA LEU A 5 -10.54 9.58 12.58
C LEU A 5 -11.14 8.37 11.89
N ASN A 6 -11.93 8.62 10.85
CA ASN A 6 -12.43 7.60 9.95
C ASN A 6 -11.80 7.83 8.56
N LEU A 7 -10.60 7.29 8.37
CA LEU A 7 -9.85 7.45 7.11
C LEU A 7 -10.41 6.48 6.05
N LYS A 8 -10.75 7.01 4.88
CA LYS A 8 -11.16 6.20 3.72
C LYS A 8 -9.99 5.49 3.03
N VAL A 9 -8.75 5.92 3.31
CA VAL A 9 -7.53 5.33 2.76
C VAL A 9 -6.95 4.31 3.75
N PRO A 10 -6.72 3.05 3.34
CA PRO A 10 -6.27 1.99 4.24
C PRO A 10 -4.77 2.09 4.56
N GLY A 11 -4.32 1.36 5.60
CA GLY A 11 -2.91 1.13 5.90
C GLY A 11 -2.33 1.99 7.04
N LYS A 12 -1.44 1.39 7.83
CA LYS A 12 -0.81 2.03 9.01
C LYS A 12 -0.03 3.30 8.66
N HIS A 13 0.62 3.34 7.49
CA HIS A 13 1.36 4.52 7.03
C HIS A 13 0.43 5.73 6.83
N ASN A 14 -0.83 5.52 6.40
CA ASN A 14 -1.79 6.60 6.23
C ASN A 14 -2.30 7.16 7.57
N ILE A 15 -2.31 6.34 8.62
CA ILE A 15 -2.54 6.82 9.99
C ILE A 15 -1.40 7.77 10.41
N SER A 16 -0.14 7.38 10.16
CA SER A 16 1.02 8.24 10.42
C SER A 16 0.96 9.55 9.62
N ASN A 17 0.58 9.48 8.33
CA ASN A 17 0.41 10.66 7.49
C ASN A 17 -0.68 11.60 8.02
N ALA A 18 -1.83 11.05 8.44
CA ALA A 18 -2.92 11.83 9.01
C ALA A 18 -2.52 12.53 10.31
N LEU A 19 -1.74 11.85 11.17
CA LEU A 19 -1.22 12.44 12.39
C LEU A 19 -0.24 13.59 12.09
N ALA A 20 0.61 13.44 11.08
CA ALA A 20 1.50 14.52 10.64
C ALA A 20 0.69 15.74 10.16
N VAL A 21 -0.37 15.51 9.37
CA VAL A 21 -1.28 16.58 8.92
C VAL A 21 -1.95 17.29 10.09
N LEU A 22 -2.51 16.54 11.06
CA LEU A 22 -3.11 17.14 12.26
C LEU A 22 -2.11 17.98 13.06
N THR A 23 -0.88 17.48 13.19
CA THR A 23 0.20 18.18 13.91
C THR A 23 0.52 19.52 13.24
N VAL A 24 0.71 19.53 11.92
CA VAL A 24 0.98 20.75 11.15
C VAL A 24 -0.22 21.70 11.19
N ALA A 25 -1.44 21.19 11.01
CA ALA A 25 -2.65 22.00 11.05
C ALA A 25 -2.80 22.72 12.40
N LYS A 26 -2.49 22.03 13.50
CA LYS A 26 -2.49 22.62 14.84
C LYS A 26 -1.45 23.73 14.98
N GLN A 27 -0.22 23.51 14.47
CA GLN A 27 0.83 24.54 14.48
C GLN A 27 0.41 25.79 13.70
N LEU A 28 -0.32 25.60 12.60
CA LEU A 28 -0.90 26.67 11.78
C LEU A 28 -2.22 27.23 12.33
N LYS A 29 -2.65 26.79 13.52
CA LYS A 29 -3.90 27.22 14.18
C LYS A 29 -5.15 26.98 13.33
N ILE A 30 -5.14 25.96 12.48
CA ILE A 30 -6.33 25.51 11.75
C ILE A 30 -7.26 24.78 12.75
N PRO A 31 -8.55 25.14 12.83
CA PRO A 31 -9.49 24.47 13.73
C PRO A 31 -9.58 22.96 13.50
N ASP A 32 -9.54 22.18 14.58
CA ASP A 32 -9.61 20.71 14.54
C ASP A 32 -10.80 20.20 13.73
N LYS A 33 -11.96 20.86 13.84
CA LYS A 33 -13.17 20.54 13.07
C LYS A 33 -12.93 20.53 11.57
N ILE A 34 -12.11 21.46 11.05
CA ILE A 34 -11.76 21.54 9.63
C ILE A 34 -10.82 20.39 9.29
N SER A 35 -9.73 20.22 10.04
CA SER A 35 -8.71 19.20 9.77
C SER A 35 -9.28 17.77 9.81
N ILE A 36 -10.10 17.46 10.82
CA ILE A 36 -10.77 16.15 10.96
C ILE A 36 -11.76 15.94 9.82
N LYS A 37 -12.60 16.94 9.50
CA LYS A 37 -13.55 16.84 8.37
C LYS A 37 -12.81 16.61 7.05
N THR A 38 -11.70 17.29 6.82
CA THR A 38 -10.88 17.12 5.61
C THR A 38 -10.29 15.73 5.55
N LEU A 39 -9.67 15.23 6.62
CA LEU A 39 -9.08 13.89 6.67
C LEU A 39 -10.12 12.78 6.47
N ASN A 40 -11.30 12.90 7.09
CA ASN A 40 -12.39 11.93 6.92
C ASN A 40 -12.97 11.93 5.50
N ASN A 41 -12.85 13.04 4.76
CA ASN A 41 -13.34 13.16 3.39
C ASN A 41 -12.28 12.89 2.33
N PHE A 42 -11.00 12.85 2.71
CA PHE A 42 -9.91 12.55 1.79
C PHE A 42 -10.05 11.15 1.21
N SER A 43 -10.13 11.07 -0.12
CA SER A 43 -10.37 9.82 -0.87
C SER A 43 -9.11 9.25 -1.51
N GLY A 44 -7.93 9.74 -1.14
CA GLY A 44 -6.66 9.37 -1.76
C GLY A 44 -6.21 10.35 -2.84
N THR A 45 -5.14 9.97 -3.53
CA THR A 45 -4.58 10.71 -4.66
C THR A 45 -4.51 9.83 -5.89
N TRP A 46 -4.38 10.46 -7.06
CA TRP A 46 -4.22 9.76 -8.33
C TRP A 46 -3.08 8.74 -8.25
N ARG A 47 -3.38 7.49 -8.64
CA ARG A 47 -2.45 6.35 -8.64
C ARG A 47 -1.81 6.02 -7.28
N ARG A 48 -2.57 6.11 -6.19
CA ARG A 48 -2.19 5.54 -4.88
C ARG A 48 -3.26 4.55 -4.44
N MET A 49 -3.05 3.26 -4.74
CA MET A 49 -4.04 2.19 -4.59
C MET A 49 -5.41 2.56 -5.15
N GLU A 50 -5.42 3.18 -6.33
CA GLU A 50 -6.62 3.68 -6.99
C GLU A 50 -7.44 2.51 -7.56
N PHE A 51 -8.69 2.36 -7.14
CA PHE A 51 -9.58 1.35 -7.70
C PHE A 51 -9.97 1.71 -9.15
N ARG A 52 -9.61 0.84 -10.09
CA ARG A 52 -9.86 1.04 -11.54
C ARG A 52 -11.10 0.31 -12.04
N GLY A 53 -11.60 -0.67 -11.28
CA GLY A 53 -12.80 -1.42 -11.65
C GLY A 53 -12.68 -2.91 -11.34
N LYS A 54 -13.62 -3.68 -11.87
CA LYS A 54 -13.71 -5.12 -11.67
C LYS A 54 -13.84 -5.83 -13.01
N VAL A 55 -13.02 -6.84 -13.25
CA VAL A 55 -13.06 -7.66 -14.49
C VAL A 55 -13.12 -9.13 -14.08
N ASN A 56 -14.13 -9.86 -14.55
CA ASN A 56 -14.31 -11.29 -14.28
C ASN A 56 -14.18 -11.66 -12.78
N GLY A 57 -14.68 -10.82 -11.88
CA GLY A 57 -14.56 -11.05 -10.44
C GLY A 57 -13.34 -10.39 -9.77
N ALA A 58 -12.27 -10.10 -10.51
CA ALA A 58 -11.03 -9.53 -9.99
C ALA A 58 -11.14 -8.00 -9.84
N LYS A 59 -10.80 -7.47 -8.66
CA LYS A 59 -10.66 -6.03 -8.42
C LYS A 59 -9.31 -5.55 -8.95
N ILE A 60 -9.31 -4.48 -9.73
CA ILE A 60 -8.11 -3.90 -10.33
C ILE A 60 -7.77 -2.61 -9.61
N TYR A 61 -6.51 -2.48 -9.20
CA TYR A 61 -5.97 -1.30 -8.54
C TYR A 61 -4.73 -0.79 -9.30
N ASP A 62 -4.53 0.53 -9.33
CA ASP A 62 -3.35 1.19 -9.90
C ASP A 62 -2.58 1.92 -8.79
N ASP A 63 -1.26 1.70 -8.73
CA ASP A 63 -0.35 2.35 -7.79
C ASP A 63 0.92 2.82 -8.52
N TYR A 64 1.38 4.02 -8.17
CA TYR A 64 2.57 4.66 -8.74
C TYR A 64 3.89 4.16 -8.12
N GLY A 65 3.82 3.45 -6.99
CA GLY A 65 4.98 2.97 -6.26
C GLY A 65 5.93 2.19 -7.15
N HIS A 66 7.18 2.63 -7.19
CA HIS A 66 8.24 2.02 -8.00
C HIS A 66 9.54 1.86 -7.22
N HIS A 67 9.57 2.30 -5.96
CA HIS A 67 10.61 1.94 -5.01
C HIS A 67 10.24 0.62 -4.30
N PRO A 68 11.22 -0.27 -3.99
CA PRO A 68 10.97 -1.54 -3.30
C PRO A 68 10.12 -1.41 -2.02
N THR A 69 10.40 -0.41 -1.19
CA THR A 69 9.64 -0.11 0.03
C THR A 69 8.17 0.23 -0.27
N GLU A 70 7.90 1.02 -1.30
CA GLU A 70 6.53 1.39 -1.68
C GLU A 70 5.77 0.15 -2.15
N ILE A 71 6.38 -0.66 -3.01
CA ILE A 71 5.80 -1.90 -3.54
C ILE A 71 5.44 -2.84 -2.40
N LYS A 72 6.38 -3.06 -1.47
CA LYS A 72 6.17 -3.92 -0.32
C LYS A 72 4.96 -3.47 0.50
N VAL A 73 4.91 -2.18 0.88
CA VAL A 73 3.80 -1.63 1.66
C VAL A 73 2.47 -1.74 0.91
N THR A 74 2.47 -1.44 -0.39
CA THR A 74 1.28 -1.55 -1.24
C THR A 74 0.74 -2.98 -1.28
N LEU A 75 1.61 -3.98 -1.45
CA LEU A 75 1.20 -5.39 -1.52
C LEU A 75 0.78 -5.95 -0.15
N GLU A 76 1.41 -5.53 0.94
CA GLU A 76 0.99 -5.87 2.30
C GLU A 76 -0.43 -5.34 2.57
N VAL A 77 -0.70 -4.08 2.25
CA VAL A 77 -2.04 -3.48 2.39
C VAL A 77 -3.06 -4.21 1.50
N ALA A 78 -2.70 -4.53 0.25
CA ALA A 78 -3.58 -5.28 -0.64
C ALA A 78 -3.91 -6.68 -0.08
N ARG A 79 -2.93 -7.33 0.56
CA ARG A 79 -3.14 -8.63 1.22
C ARG A 79 -4.09 -8.53 2.41
N GLU A 80 -3.95 -7.50 3.24
CA GLU A 80 -4.86 -7.23 4.36
C GLU A 80 -6.30 -7.08 3.85
N MET A 81 -6.51 -6.30 2.78
CA MET A 81 -7.82 -6.11 2.14
C MET A 81 -8.45 -7.41 1.61
N LEU A 82 -7.63 -8.36 1.11
CA LEU A 82 -8.11 -9.66 0.63
C LEU A 82 -8.43 -10.63 1.77
N SER A 83 -7.66 -10.60 2.84
CA SER A 83 -7.81 -11.53 3.97
C SER A 83 -9.07 -11.32 4.80
N GLY A 84 -9.94 -10.38 4.42
CA GLY A 84 -11.16 -10.06 5.18
C GLY A 84 -10.88 -9.47 6.56
N HIS A 85 -9.63 -9.14 6.89
CA HIS A 85 -9.25 -8.44 8.12
C HIS A 85 -9.45 -6.92 8.00
N CYS A 86 -10.44 -6.50 7.21
CA CYS A 86 -11.19 -5.32 7.60
C CYS A 86 -12.06 -5.75 8.77
N GLU A 87 -11.85 -5.15 9.94
CA GLU A 87 -12.64 -5.26 11.17
C GLU A 87 -14.11 -4.78 10.97
N GLU A 88 -14.79 -5.18 9.88
CA GLU A 88 -16.20 -4.83 9.62
C GLU A 88 -17.18 -5.66 10.44
N SER A 89 -16.71 -6.70 11.15
CA SER A 89 -17.56 -7.52 12.05
C SER A 89 -17.38 -7.23 13.55
N ARG A 90 -16.41 -6.39 13.95
CA ARG A 90 -16.26 -5.95 15.37
C ARG A 90 -16.89 -4.59 15.68
N LEU A 91 -17.12 -3.75 14.67
CA LEU A 91 -17.70 -2.41 14.83
C LEU A 91 -19.24 -2.39 14.96
N ALA A 92 -19.92 -3.51 14.71
CA ALA A 92 -21.39 -3.57 14.81
C ALA A 92 -21.92 -3.86 16.24
N GLY A 93 -21.07 -4.02 17.26
CA GLY A 93 -21.53 -4.60 18.53
C GLY A 93 -20.97 -4.10 19.86
N ARG A 94 -19.86 -3.36 19.95
CA ARG A 94 -19.33 -2.94 21.25
C ARG A 94 -18.73 -1.53 21.23
N ARG A 95 -19.37 -0.63 21.99
CA ARG A 95 -18.73 0.56 22.57
C ARG A 95 -17.46 0.10 23.29
N GLY A 96 -16.28 0.49 22.81
CA GLY A 96 -15.02 0.06 23.41
C GLY A 96 -13.82 0.81 22.83
N ASN A 97 -13.12 1.53 23.72
CA ASN A 97 -11.92 2.32 23.47
C ASN A 97 -10.84 1.58 22.68
N LEU A 98 -10.11 2.30 21.81
CA LEU A 98 -8.83 1.83 21.28
C LEU A 98 -7.69 2.31 22.18
N ILE A 99 -7.07 1.37 22.90
CA ILE A 99 -5.81 1.55 23.61
C ILE A 99 -4.68 1.28 22.62
N ILE A 100 -3.73 2.22 22.49
CA ILE A 100 -2.54 2.05 21.67
C ILE A 100 -1.56 1.14 22.41
N GLY A 101 -1.40 -0.08 21.91
CA GLY A 101 -0.39 -1.02 22.36
C GLY A 101 -0.75 -2.44 21.94
N ASP A 102 -0.11 -2.94 20.88
CA ASP A 102 0.49 -4.28 20.90
C ASP A 102 1.39 -4.50 19.69
N ASN A 103 2.69 -4.42 19.97
CA ASN A 103 3.77 -4.85 19.09
C ASN A 103 3.80 -6.39 19.11
N ASN A 104 3.05 -7.05 18.24
CA ASN A 104 3.32 -8.44 17.82
C ASN A 104 2.46 -8.83 16.61
N PHE A 105 2.79 -8.29 15.43
CA PHE A 105 2.31 -8.87 14.18
C PHE A 105 3.21 -10.06 13.81
N ARG A 106 2.80 -11.27 14.22
CA ARG A 106 3.33 -12.51 13.64
C ARG A 106 2.47 -12.86 12.44
N SER A 107 3.11 -13.15 11.31
CA SER A 107 2.41 -13.65 10.13
C SER A 107 1.63 -14.92 10.48
N PRO A 108 0.34 -15.06 10.10
CA PRO A 108 -0.35 -16.32 10.27
C PRO A 108 0.29 -17.34 9.33
N ARG A 109 0.90 -18.40 9.89
CA ARG A 109 1.19 -19.61 9.12
C ARG A 109 -0.15 -20.19 8.68
N ALA A 110 -0.28 -20.42 7.38
CA ALA A 110 -1.45 -21.01 6.76
C ALA A 110 -1.76 -22.39 7.36
N SER A 111 -2.88 -22.51 8.07
CA SER A 111 -3.51 -23.79 8.38
C SER A 111 -4.62 -24.07 7.36
N GLY A 112 -4.32 -24.94 6.40
CA GLY A 112 -5.25 -25.92 5.82
C GLY A 112 -6.66 -25.49 5.37
N ALA A 113 -6.84 -24.33 4.73
CA ALA A 113 -8.10 -23.99 4.06
C ALA A 113 -8.01 -24.23 2.54
N ARG A 114 -9.01 -24.93 2.00
CA ARG A 114 -9.14 -25.29 0.58
C ARG A 114 -9.11 -24.05 -0.31
N ASP A 115 -8.29 -24.07 -1.36
CA ASP A 115 -8.07 -23.00 -2.34
C ASP A 115 -9.29 -22.82 -3.25
N ASP A 116 -10.17 -21.85 -2.93
CA ASP A 116 -11.32 -21.48 -3.76
C ASP A 116 -11.03 -20.29 -4.70
N GLY A 117 -9.76 -19.91 -4.86
CA GLY A 117 -9.33 -18.85 -5.78
C GLY A 117 -9.76 -17.42 -5.38
N LYS A 118 -10.52 -17.22 -4.29
CA LYS A 118 -11.09 -15.91 -3.94
C LYS A 118 -10.13 -14.93 -3.28
N ASN A 119 -8.94 -15.38 -2.89
CA ASN A 119 -7.95 -14.58 -2.15
C ASN A 119 -6.59 -14.45 -2.85
N LYS A 120 -6.53 -14.58 -4.18
CA LYS A 120 -5.27 -14.44 -4.93
C LYS A 120 -4.92 -12.96 -5.15
N LEU A 121 -3.70 -12.57 -4.77
CA LEU A 121 -3.12 -11.26 -5.03
C LEU A 121 -2.13 -11.36 -6.19
N TRP A 122 -2.41 -10.65 -7.29
CA TRP A 122 -1.51 -10.56 -8.44
C TRP A 122 -0.89 -9.17 -8.50
N CYS A 123 0.42 -9.10 -8.67
CA CYS A 123 1.15 -7.86 -8.90
C CYS A 123 1.59 -7.79 -10.37
N ILE A 124 1.27 -6.70 -11.07
CA ILE A 124 1.83 -6.41 -12.39
C ILE A 124 2.74 -5.21 -12.19
N PHE A 125 4.05 -5.43 -12.34
CA PHE A 125 5.07 -4.43 -12.04
C PHE A 125 5.86 -4.06 -13.28
N GLN A 126 5.97 -2.74 -13.54
CA GLN A 126 6.87 -2.20 -14.55
C GLN A 126 8.04 -1.49 -13.86
N PRO A 127 9.26 -2.03 -13.92
CA PRO A 127 10.42 -1.35 -13.35
C PRO A 127 10.65 -0.01 -14.04
N HIS A 128 10.95 1.03 -13.26
CA HIS A 128 11.25 2.36 -13.76
C HIS A 128 12.76 2.60 -13.75
N GLN A 129 13.36 2.74 -14.93
CA GLN A 129 14.79 2.97 -15.18
C GLN A 129 15.73 1.78 -14.84
N TYR A 130 16.75 1.60 -15.67
CA TYR A 130 17.76 0.54 -15.53
C TYR A 130 18.65 0.75 -14.30
N GLN A 131 19.06 1.98 -14.03
CA GLN A 131 19.95 2.33 -12.93
C GLN A 131 19.30 2.08 -11.57
N ARG A 132 18.01 2.41 -11.42
CA ARG A 132 17.28 2.14 -10.17
C ARG A 132 17.11 0.63 -9.97
N THR A 133 16.74 -0.08 -11.02
CA THR A 133 16.61 -1.55 -11.00
C THR A 133 17.92 -2.21 -10.59
N TYR A 134 19.04 -1.82 -11.19
CA TYR A 134 20.38 -2.33 -10.85
C TYR A 134 20.75 -2.04 -9.40
N LYS A 135 20.64 -0.78 -8.96
CA LYS A 135 21.07 -0.35 -7.62
C LYS A 135 20.25 -0.99 -6.49
N LEU A 136 18.98 -1.24 -6.75
CA LEU A 136 18.04 -1.74 -5.74
C LEU A 136 17.67 -3.21 -5.96
N PHE A 137 18.39 -3.93 -6.82
CA PHE A 137 18.05 -5.30 -7.23
C PHE A 137 17.78 -6.21 -6.03
N ASN A 138 18.69 -6.24 -5.05
CA ASN A 138 18.55 -7.06 -3.85
C ASN A 138 17.30 -6.71 -3.01
N GLN A 139 16.88 -5.45 -3.01
CA GLN A 139 15.68 -5.03 -2.29
C GLN A 139 14.40 -5.42 -3.03
N PHE A 140 14.44 -5.44 -4.36
CA PHE A 140 13.32 -5.91 -5.18
C PHE A 140 13.03 -7.39 -4.97
N LEU A 141 14.02 -8.22 -4.66
CA LEU A 141 13.85 -9.67 -4.46
C LEU A 141 12.78 -10.01 -3.41
N THR A 142 12.68 -9.20 -2.34
CA THR A 142 11.70 -9.40 -1.26
C THR A 142 10.52 -8.43 -1.33
N ALA A 143 10.52 -7.49 -2.26
CA ALA A 143 9.48 -6.46 -2.34
C ALA A 143 8.12 -7.03 -2.75
N PHE A 144 8.11 -8.20 -3.40
CA PHE A 144 6.92 -8.82 -3.96
C PHE A 144 6.37 -10.00 -3.15
N ASP A 145 6.99 -10.33 -2.00
CA ASP A 145 6.68 -11.54 -1.21
C ASP A 145 5.22 -11.66 -0.78
N ALA A 146 4.52 -10.53 -0.65
CA ALA A 146 3.11 -10.51 -0.28
C ALA A 146 2.17 -10.91 -1.43
N ALA A 147 2.61 -10.91 -2.69
CA ALA A 147 1.83 -11.32 -3.86
C ALA A 147 1.93 -12.84 -4.12
N ASP A 148 0.82 -13.46 -4.55
CA ASP A 148 0.81 -14.88 -4.95
C ASP A 148 1.43 -15.09 -6.34
N LYS A 149 1.31 -14.07 -7.21
CA LYS A 149 1.91 -14.05 -8.54
C LYS A 149 2.39 -12.64 -8.86
N THR A 150 3.57 -12.55 -9.44
CA THR A 150 4.14 -11.29 -9.92
C THR A 150 4.47 -11.41 -11.40
N ILE A 151 3.96 -10.47 -12.21
CA ILE A 151 4.27 -10.31 -13.63
C ILE A 151 5.15 -9.08 -13.74
N ILE A 152 6.39 -9.27 -14.20
CA ILE A 152 7.35 -8.19 -14.41
C ILE A 152 7.36 -7.82 -15.90
N LEU A 153 7.06 -6.57 -16.21
CA LEU A 153 7.09 -6.02 -17.56
C LEU A 153 8.51 -5.55 -17.92
N PRO A 154 8.81 -5.33 -19.22
CA PRO A 154 10.05 -4.70 -19.63
C PRO A 154 10.28 -3.36 -18.92
N ILE A 155 11.55 -3.07 -18.61
CA ILE A 155 11.95 -1.85 -17.91
C ILE A 155 11.54 -0.63 -18.73
N TYR A 156 10.76 0.25 -18.12
CA TYR A 156 10.41 1.53 -18.72
C TYR A 156 11.58 2.51 -18.57
N SER A 157 12.19 2.89 -19.69
CA SER A 157 13.23 3.92 -19.73
C SER A 157 12.67 5.27 -20.12
N VAL A 158 13.16 6.33 -19.48
CA VAL A 158 12.89 7.71 -19.90
C VAL A 158 14.06 8.17 -20.77
N ALA A 159 13.76 8.61 -21.99
CA ALA A 159 14.79 9.08 -22.92
C ALA A 159 15.64 10.20 -22.29
N GLY A 160 16.96 10.12 -22.48
CA GLY A 160 17.92 11.11 -21.96
C GLY A 160 18.26 11.01 -20.46
N ARG A 161 17.63 10.10 -19.69
CA ARG A 161 17.86 9.98 -18.23
C ARG A 161 18.94 8.97 -17.84
N GLU A 162 19.38 8.12 -18.78
CA GLU A 162 20.28 7.01 -18.47
C GLU A 162 21.37 6.84 -19.54
N LYS A 163 22.58 6.48 -19.10
CA LYS A 163 23.72 6.16 -19.98
C LYS A 163 23.56 4.75 -20.55
N GLU A 164 23.97 4.54 -21.80
CA GLU A 164 23.87 3.22 -22.46
C GLU A 164 24.62 2.11 -21.70
N SER A 165 25.67 2.47 -20.96
CA SER A 165 26.45 1.53 -20.13
C SER A 165 25.66 0.89 -18.99
N ILE A 166 24.59 1.53 -18.48
CA ILE A 166 23.78 0.94 -17.41
C ILE A 166 22.81 -0.12 -17.94
N LYS A 167 22.33 0.04 -19.18
CA LYS A 167 21.42 -0.91 -19.82
C LYS A 167 22.09 -2.28 -19.96
N LYS A 168 23.35 -2.29 -20.42
CA LYS A 168 24.16 -3.51 -20.57
C LYS A 168 24.30 -4.28 -19.25
N LYS A 169 24.48 -3.58 -18.12
CA LYS A 169 24.68 -4.22 -16.79
C LYS A 169 23.44 -4.93 -16.24
N VAL A 170 22.25 -4.54 -16.68
CA VAL A 170 20.98 -5.14 -16.24
C VAL A 170 20.56 -6.27 -17.17
N SER A 171 21.01 -6.23 -18.43
CA SER A 171 20.69 -7.22 -19.46
C SER A 171 21.77 -8.30 -19.63
N SER A 172 22.81 -8.31 -18.79
CA SER A 172 23.88 -9.33 -18.76
C SER A 172 23.61 -10.33 -17.64
#